data_AF-A0AAV2P3Q4-F1
#
_entry.id   AF-A0AAV2P3Q4-F1
#
_cell.length_a   1.000
_cell.length_b   1.000
_cell.length_c   1.000
_cell.angle_alpha   90.00
_cell.angle_beta   90.00
_cell.angle_gamma   90.00
#
_symmetry.space_group_name_H-M   'P 1'
#
loop_
_entity.id
_entity.type
_entity.pdbx_description
1 polymer ?
#
loop_
_entity_poly.entity_id
_entity_poly.type
_entity_poly.pdbx_seq_one_letter_code
_entity_poly.pdbx_strand_id
1 'polypeptide(L)' 'MTKFTHGITDDDLQRQREQLKAVTKEQLLHVAEKYLKPGRNGIKVGRSLIGPTNADILNRRAENWTVLNQEEADQARATE' A
#
# COMPACT_ATOMS: atom_id res chain seq x y z
N MET A 1 15.81 1.21 -22.57
CA MET A 1 15.13 0.14 -21.80
C MET A 1 13.74 0.55 -21.33
N THR A 2 13.56 1.69 -20.67
CA THR A 2 12.26 2.13 -20.12
C THR A 2 11.13 2.24 -21.16
N LYS A 3 11.43 2.77 -22.36
CA LYS A 3 10.49 2.77 -23.50
C LYS A 3 10.09 1.37 -23.95
N PHE A 4 11.03 0.43 -23.92
CA PHE A 4 10.81 -0.93 -24.39
C PHE A 4 10.01 -1.77 -23.39
N THR A 5 10.31 -1.66 -22.09
CA THR A 5 9.66 -2.47 -21.05
C THR A 5 8.37 -1.86 -20.52
N HIS A 6 8.21 -0.53 -20.58
CA HIS A 6 7.09 0.18 -19.97
C HIS A 6 6.37 1.14 -20.91
N GLY A 7 6.80 1.28 -22.17
CA GLY A 7 6.21 2.21 -23.13
C GLY A 7 6.49 3.69 -22.84
N ILE A 8 7.32 4.02 -21.85
CA ILE A 8 7.59 5.39 -21.42
C ILE A 8 8.59 6.05 -22.37
N THR A 9 8.17 7.13 -23.03
CA THR A 9 9.01 7.92 -23.93
C THR A 9 9.81 9.00 -23.20
N ASP A 10 10.78 9.60 -23.88
CA ASP A 10 11.57 10.70 -23.30
C ASP A 10 10.70 11.95 -23.05
N ASP A 11 9.68 12.18 -23.89
CA ASP A 11 8.70 13.26 -23.69
C ASP A 11 7.85 13.04 -22.44
N ASP A 12 7.46 11.79 -22.15
CA ASP A 12 6.74 11.44 -20.92
C ASP A 12 7.59 11.74 -19.68
N LEU A 13 8.89 11.43 -19.74
CA LEU A 13 9.84 11.73 -18.67
C LEU A 13 10.03 13.23 -18.48
N GLN A 14 10.20 13.98 -19.57
CA GLN A 14 10.39 15.42 -19.50
C GLN A 14 9.14 16.13 -18.96
N ARG A 15 7.94 15.72 -19.42
CA ARG A 15 6.66 16.22 -18.90
C ARG A 15 6.51 15.95 -17.41
N GLN A 16 6.83 14.73 -16.96
CA GLN A 16 6.77 14.40 -15.53
C GLN A 16 7.79 15.23 -14.71
N ARG A 17 9.00 15.45 -15.25
CA ARG A 17 10.04 16.24 -14.60
C ARG A 17 9.61 17.69 -14.37
N GLU A 18 9.00 18.31 -15.36
CA GLU A 18 8.48 19.68 -15.26
C GLU A 18 7.37 19.77 -14.21
N GLN A 19 6.44 18.81 -14.21
CA GLN A 19 5.38 18.73 -13.20
C GLN A 19 5.95 18.59 -11.79
N LEU A 20 6.95 17.72 -11.58
CA LEU A 20 7.59 17.53 -10.28
C LEU A 20 8.29 18.79 -9.78
N LYS A 21 8.95 19.54 -10.68
CA LYS A 21 9.61 20.81 -10.32
C LYS A 21 8.63 21.92 -9.97
N ALA A 22 7.41 21.87 -10.51
CA ALA A 22 6.38 22.87 -10.31
C ALA A 22 5.47 22.58 -9.09
N VAL A 23 5.69 21.48 -8.36
CA VAL A 23 4.84 21.10 -7.22
C VAL A 23 4.88 22.16 -6.13
N THR A 24 3.70 22.63 -5.71
CA THR A 24 3.55 23.57 -4.58
C THR A 24 3.15 22.86 -3.29
N LYS A 25 3.30 23.57 -2.17
CA LYS A 25 2.87 23.10 -0.84
C LYS A 25 1.38 22.78 -0.80
N GLU A 26 0.55 23.62 -1.41
CA GLU A 26 -0.91 23.48 -1.44
C GLU A 26 -1.31 22.22 -2.21
N GLN A 27 -0.62 21.93 -3.31
CA GLN A 27 -0.82 20.71 -4.07
C GLN A 27 -0.46 19.46 -3.25
N LEU A 28 0.64 19.51 -2.48
CA LEU A 28 1.02 18.41 -1.58
C LEU A 28 -0.03 18.16 -0.49
N LEU A 29 -0.51 19.22 0.16
CA LEU A 29 -1.56 19.12 1.18
C LEU A 29 -2.87 18.59 0.57
N HIS A 30 -3.21 19.05 -0.63
CA HIS A 30 -4.41 18.58 -1.33
C HIS A 30 -4.33 17.08 -1.64
N VAL A 31 -3.21 16.57 -2.17
CA VAL A 31 -3.08 15.14 -2.48
C VAL A 31 -2.99 14.28 -1.22
N ALA A 32 -2.41 14.78 -0.14
CA ALA A 32 -2.38 14.07 1.15
C ALA A 32 -3.80 13.90 1.71
N GLU A 33 -4.59 14.98 1.75
CA GLU A 33 -6.00 14.92 2.11
C GLU A 33 -6.78 14.04 1.11
N LYS A 34 -6.38 14.07 -0.17
CA LYS A 34 -7.07 13.33 -1.22
C LYS A 34 -6.91 11.82 -1.07
N TYR A 35 -5.70 11.34 -0.82
CA TYR A 35 -5.36 9.92 -0.95
C TYR A 35 -4.91 9.26 0.36
N LEU A 36 -4.52 10.02 1.38
CA LEU A 36 -3.95 9.49 2.62
C LEU A 36 -4.83 9.75 3.86
N LYS A 37 -5.92 10.52 3.73
CA LYS A 37 -6.81 10.82 4.85
C LYS A 37 -7.40 9.53 5.47
N PRO A 38 -7.20 9.28 6.78
CA PRO A 38 -7.79 8.14 7.47
C PRO A 38 -9.32 8.16 7.41
N GLY A 39 -9.93 6.97 7.35
CA GLY A 39 -11.39 6.82 7.39
C GLY A 39 -12.13 7.35 6.15
N ARG A 40 -11.40 7.70 5.08
CA ARG A 40 -12.03 8.14 3.85
C ARG A 40 -12.70 6.99 3.11
N ASN A 41 -13.99 7.15 2.82
CA ASN A 41 -14.77 6.18 2.07
C ASN A 41 -14.17 5.92 0.68
N GLY A 42 -14.08 4.65 0.29
CA GLY A 42 -13.57 4.22 -1.01
C GLY A 42 -12.05 4.05 -1.10
N ILE A 43 -11.28 4.33 -0.04
CA ILE A 43 -9.84 4.02 -0.01
C ILE A 43 -9.62 2.61 0.53
N LYS A 44 -8.98 1.76 -0.29
CA LYS A 44 -8.54 0.42 0.12
C LYS A 44 -7.21 0.52 0.85
N VAL A 45 -7.15 0.04 2.09
CA VAL A 45 -5.91 0.01 2.88
C VAL A 45 -5.47 -1.44 3.07
N GLY A 46 -4.32 -1.79 2.49
CA GLY A 46 -3.65 -3.08 2.74
C GLY A 46 -2.71 -2.98 3.93
N ARG A 47 -2.78 -3.94 4.85
CA ARG A 47 -1.86 -4.07 5.99
C ARG A 47 -1.42 -5.53 6.12
N SER A 48 -0.16 -5.72 6.49
CA SER A 48 0.40 -7.04 6.82
C SER A 48 1.40 -6.89 7.96
N LEU A 49 1.42 -7.86 8.86
CA LEU A 49 2.38 -7.96 9.96
C LEU A 49 2.95 -9.37 9.96
N ILE A 50 4.29 -9.48 10.00
CA ILE A 50 5.00 -10.75 10.15
C ILE A 50 5.75 -10.68 11.47
N GLY A 51 5.52 -11.64 12.35
CA GLY A 51 6.14 -11.67 13.67
C GLY A 51 5.45 -12.65 14.60
N PRO A 52 5.86 -12.69 15.88
CA PRO A 52 5.21 -13.51 16.89
C PRO A 52 3.77 -13.03 17.15
N THR A 53 3.00 -13.88 17.85
CA THR A 53 1.61 -13.57 18.25
C THR A 53 1.52 -12.19 18.91
N ASN A 54 0.70 -11.32 18.32
CA ASN A 54 0.51 -9.96 18.80
C ASN A 54 -0.92 -9.79 19.33
N ALA A 55 -1.06 -9.77 20.66
CA ALA A 55 -2.36 -9.61 21.32
C ALA A 55 -3.01 -8.23 21.06
N ASP A 56 -2.22 -7.20 20.70
CA ASP A 56 -2.75 -5.86 20.39
C ASP A 56 -3.64 -5.87 19.14
N ILE A 57 -3.34 -6.73 18.16
CA ILE A 57 -4.14 -6.85 16.93
C ILE A 57 -5.58 -7.25 17.24
N LEU A 58 -5.79 -8.12 18.24
CA LEU A 58 -7.12 -8.58 18.65
C LEU A 58 -7.99 -7.42 19.19
N ASN A 59 -7.36 -6.35 19.68
CA ASN A 59 -8.05 -5.18 20.21
C ASN A 59 -8.43 -4.16 19.13
N ARG A 60 -7.93 -4.28 17.90
CA ARG A 60 -8.13 -3.32 16.80
C ARG A 60 -9.40 -3.61 16.00
N ARG A 61 -10.57 -3.41 16.63
CA ARG A 61 -11.89 -3.73 16.03
C ARG A 61 -12.25 -2.95 14.77
N ALA A 62 -11.58 -1.82 14.51
CA ALA A 62 -11.79 -1.04 13.29
C ALA A 62 -11.03 -1.62 12.07
N GLU A 63 -10.18 -2.63 12.28
CA GLU A 63 -9.33 -3.24 11.26
C GLU A 63 -9.72 -4.71 11.06
N ASN A 64 -9.73 -5.16 9.80
CA ASN A 64 -10.11 -6.54 9.44
C ASN A 64 -8.86 -7.43 9.35
N TRP A 65 -8.24 -7.74 10.49
CA TRP A 65 -7.06 -8.61 10.52
C TRP A 65 -7.42 -10.08 10.31
N THR A 66 -6.63 -10.78 9.49
CA THR A 66 -6.65 -12.24 9.36
C THR A 66 -5.32 -12.76 9.88
N VAL A 67 -5.36 -13.64 10.88
CA VAL A 67 -4.16 -14.27 11.44
C VAL A 67 -3.92 -15.57 10.68
N LEU A 68 -2.71 -15.70 10.11
CA LEU A 68 -2.28 -16.92 9.43
C LEU A 68 -1.15 -17.53 10.26
N ASN A 69 -1.44 -18.63 10.95
CA ASN A 69 -0.41 -19.41 11.63
C ASN A 69 0.23 -20.38 10.64
N GLN A 70 1.49 -20.12 10.27
CA GLN A 70 2.23 -20.92 9.29
C GLN A 70 2.37 -22.39 9.76
N GLU A 71 2.56 -22.63 11.06
CA GLU A 71 2.73 -23.96 11.64
C GLU A 71 1.48 -24.84 11.51
N GLU A 72 0.29 -24.28 11.72
CA GLU A 72 -0.99 -25.01 11.55
C GLU A 72 -1.30 -25.28 10.08
N ALA A 73 -0.95 -24.36 9.18
CA ALA A 73 -1.13 -24.51 7.74
C ALA A 73 -0.19 -25.56 7.12
N ASP A 74 1.04 -25.67 7.63
CA ASP A 74 2.01 -26.67 7.20
C ASP A 74 1.67 -28.07 7.77
N GLN A 75 1.16 -28.16 8.99
CA GLN A 75 0.66 -29.42 9.57
C GLN A 75 -0.56 -29.97 8.83
N ALA A 76 -1.53 -29.10 8.48
CA ALA A 76 -2.73 -29.51 7.74
C ALA A 76 -2.40 -30.10 6.35
N ARG A 77 -1.35 -29.61 5.68
CA ARG A 77 -0.87 -30.12 4.38
C ARG A 77 -0.06 -31.41 4.49
N ALA A 78 0.49 -31.73 5.66
CA ALA A 78 1.25 -32.96 5.87
C ALA A 78 0.38 -34.18 6.20
N THR A 79 -0.91 -33.96 6.49
CA THR A 79 -1.93 -35.00 6.75
C THR A 79 -2.84 -35.30 5.55
N GLU A 80 -2.63 -34.67 4.39
CA GLU A 80 -3.29 -35.00 3.11
C GLU A 80 -2.46 -35.95 2.24
#